data_AF-A0AAI8SV01-F1
#
_entry.id   AF-A0AAI8SV01-F1
#
_cell.length_a   1.000
_cell.length_b   1.000
_cell.length_c   1.000
_cell.angle_alpha   90.00
_cell.angle_beta   90.00
_cell.angle_gamma   90.00
#
_symmetry.space_group_name_H-M   'P 1'
#
loop_
_entity.id
_entity.type
_entity.pdbx_description
1 polymer ?
#
loop_
_entity_poly.entity_id
_entity_poly.type
_entity_poly.pdbx_seq_one_letter_code
_entity_poly.pdbx_strand_id
1 'polypeptide(L)'
;MQILLDQGDLAKLSPAARAEILSHLSLNAPSSLAVDTPATGVVDYEGIDMTDVVELDEQQIRFWMEAAKEKTKLGLRVIAEHGPVLDASLLNDAGIENISHFQSRTTIRTRTVTKNKRAFMFGWNEGWHWEGNRAVGRYAVREMTHRSLRKYFNLD
;
A
#
# COMPACT_ATOMS: atom_id res chain seq x y z
N MET A 1 -5.94 9.90 -42.25
CA MET A 1 -4.61 10.44 -41.88
C MET A 1 -4.26 9.85 -40.52
N GLN A 2 -3.24 9.00 -40.44
CA GLN A 2 -2.79 8.36 -39.19
C GLN A 2 -1.52 9.08 -38.73
N ILE A 3 -1.49 9.54 -37.49
CA ILE A 3 -0.31 10.12 -36.85
C ILE A 3 0.26 9.02 -35.97
N LEU A 4 1.50 8.62 -36.24
CA LEU A 4 2.21 7.58 -35.50
C LEU A 4 3.26 8.29 -34.64
N LEU A 5 3.04 8.30 -33.32
CA LEU A 5 3.95 8.94 -32.36
C LEU A 5 4.87 7.86 -31.79
N ASP A 6 6.18 8.05 -31.93
CA ASP A 6 7.17 7.18 -31.30
C ASP A 6 7.61 7.74 -29.92
N GLN A 7 8.38 6.93 -29.18
CA GLN A 7 8.86 7.29 -27.85
C GLN A 7 9.81 8.51 -27.86
N GLY A 8 10.53 8.72 -28.96
CA GLY A 8 11.46 9.84 -29.14
C GLY A 8 10.71 11.16 -29.36
N ASP A 9 9.57 11.11 -30.03
CA ASP A 9 8.72 12.28 -30.26
C ASP A 9 7.93 12.68 -29.01
N LEU A 10 7.49 11.70 -28.22
CA LEU A 10 6.90 11.94 -26.89
C LEU A 10 7.87 12.60 -25.90
N ALA A 11 9.17 12.35 -26.03
CA ALA A 11 10.19 12.95 -25.17
C ALA A 11 10.51 14.42 -25.53
N LYS A 12 10.20 14.86 -26.75
CA LYS A 12 10.41 16.24 -27.22
C LYS A 12 9.25 17.18 -26.83
N LEU A 13 8.13 16.62 -26.39
CA LEU A 13 6.98 17.40 -25.95
C LEU A 13 7.19 17.98 -24.55
N SER A 14 6.60 19.13 -24.30
CA SER A 14 6.60 19.69 -22.95
C SER A 14 5.85 18.76 -21.99
N PRO A 15 6.22 18.73 -20.70
CA PRO A 15 5.54 17.87 -19.71
C PRO A 15 4.03 18.07 -19.65
N ALA A 16 3.56 19.32 -19.84
CA ALA A 16 2.14 19.65 -19.87
C ALA A 16 1.43 19.08 -21.12
N ALA A 17 2.01 19.25 -22.31
CA ALA A 17 1.44 18.70 -23.56
C ALA A 17 1.43 17.16 -23.55
N ARG A 18 2.47 16.55 -22.97
CA ARG A 18 2.54 15.10 -22.80
C ARG A 18 1.44 14.57 -21.86
N ALA A 19 1.18 15.27 -20.76
CA ALA A 19 0.12 14.90 -19.82
C ALA A 19 -1.29 15.02 -20.44
N GLU A 20 -1.52 16.06 -21.25
CA GLU A 20 -2.78 16.27 -21.96
C GLU A 20 -3.02 15.21 -23.05
N ILE A 21 -2.01 14.85 -23.84
CA ILE A 21 -2.15 13.80 -24.87
C ILE A 21 -2.43 12.43 -24.22
N LEU A 22 -1.74 12.12 -23.12
CA LEU A 22 -1.96 10.86 -22.39
C LEU A 22 -3.34 10.79 -21.74
N SER A 23 -3.87 11.91 -21.23
CA SER A 23 -5.22 11.93 -20.65
C SER A 23 -6.30 11.69 -21.70
N HIS A 24 -6.15 12.23 -22.92
CA HIS A 24 -7.08 11.99 -24.02
C HIS A 24 -7.01 10.57 -24.60
N LEU A 25 -5.84 9.92 -24.59
CA LEU A 25 -5.68 8.53 -25.03
C LEU A 25 -6.25 7.53 -24.02
N SER A 26 -6.16 7.84 -22.73
CA SER A 26 -6.63 6.96 -21.65
C SER A 26 -8.16 6.91 -21.51
N LEU A 27 -8.87 7.87 -22.11
CA LEU A 27 -10.34 7.95 -22.06
C LEU A 27 -11.06 6.96 -23.01
N ASN A 28 -10.35 6.26 -23.90
CA ASN A 28 -10.96 5.36 -24.90
C ASN A 28 -10.48 3.89 -24.82
N ALA A 29 -9.76 3.48 -23.77
CA ALA A 29 -9.40 2.08 -23.57
C ALA A 29 -10.49 1.34 -22.76
N PRO A 30 -11.04 0.22 -23.24
CA PRO A 30 -11.93 -0.61 -22.43
C PRO A 30 -11.14 -1.20 -21.26
N SER A 31 -11.71 -1.04 -20.08
CA SER A 31 -11.23 -1.48 -18.76
C SER A 31 -10.49 -2.83 -18.80
N SER A 32 -9.16 -2.79 -18.74
CA SER A 32 -8.31 -3.85 -18.19
C SER A 32 -6.87 -3.34 -18.14
N LEU A 33 -6.21 -3.53 -16.99
CA LEU A 33 -4.82 -3.14 -16.68
C LEU A 33 -4.62 -1.69 -16.22
N ALA A 34 -5.32 -1.28 -15.16
CA ALA A 34 -4.85 -0.19 -14.31
C ALA A 34 -3.78 -0.75 -13.36
N VAL A 35 -2.51 -0.45 -13.63
CA VAL A 35 -1.50 -0.37 -12.57
C VAL A 35 -1.73 0.98 -11.91
N ASP A 36 -2.56 0.97 -10.86
CA ASP A 36 -2.92 2.13 -10.08
C ASP A 36 -1.68 2.68 -9.37
N THR A 37 -1.21 3.84 -9.82
CA THR A 37 -0.50 4.77 -8.95
C THR A 37 -1.58 5.65 -8.34
N PRO A 38 -1.80 5.70 -7.01
CA PRO A 38 -2.83 6.57 -6.48
C PRO A 38 -2.40 8.03 -6.64
N ALA A 39 -3.06 8.73 -7.58
CA ALA A 39 -3.44 10.11 -7.36
C ALA A 39 -4.12 10.22 -5.99
N THR A 40 -4.12 11.41 -5.39
CA THR A 40 -4.79 11.78 -4.12
C THR A 40 -6.30 11.51 -4.15
N GLY A 41 -6.66 10.24 -4.22
CA GLY A 41 -7.99 9.67 -4.35
C GLY A 41 -8.38 9.02 -3.04
N VAL A 42 -9.66 9.11 -2.72
CA VAL A 42 -10.27 8.51 -1.55
C VAL A 42 -9.85 7.04 -1.48
N VAL A 43 -9.07 6.67 -0.46
CA VAL A 43 -8.70 5.26 -0.25
C VAL A 43 -9.98 4.49 0.05
N ASP A 44 -10.31 3.55 -0.82
CA ASP A 44 -11.47 2.70 -0.66
C ASP A 44 -11.18 1.57 0.35
N TYR A 45 -11.87 1.62 1.49
CA TYR A 45 -11.79 0.60 2.52
C TYR A 45 -13.01 -0.32 2.51
N GLU A 46 -13.77 -0.39 1.41
CA GLU A 46 -15.00 -1.18 1.32
C GLU A 46 -14.77 -2.64 1.76
N GLY A 47 -15.56 -3.05 2.77
CA GLY A 47 -15.49 -4.39 3.36
C GLY A 47 -14.27 -4.64 4.26
N ILE A 48 -13.50 -3.61 4.64
CA ILE A 48 -12.37 -3.70 5.57
C ILE A 48 -12.75 -3.05 6.90
N ASP A 49 -12.62 -3.78 8.00
CA ASP A 49 -12.81 -3.21 9.34
C ASP A 49 -11.61 -2.31 9.68
N MET A 50 -11.88 -1.01 9.73
CA MET A 50 -10.92 0.03 10.10
C MET A 50 -11.11 0.55 11.54
N THR A 51 -11.90 -0.17 12.34
CA THR A 51 -12.14 0.16 13.75
C THR A 51 -10.84 0.14 14.55
N ASP A 52 -10.61 1.17 15.35
CA ASP A 52 -9.39 1.35 16.16
C ASP A 52 -8.06 1.37 15.35
N VAL A 53 -8.11 1.46 14.02
CA VAL A 53 -6.92 1.64 13.16
C VAL A 53 -6.43 3.07 13.23
N VAL A 54 -5.21 3.25 13.71
CA VAL A 54 -4.59 4.55 13.95
C VAL A 54 -3.74 5.03 12.77
N GLU A 55 -3.60 6.34 12.69
CA GLU A 55 -2.66 6.99 11.78
C GLU A 55 -1.31 7.13 12.48
N LEU A 56 -0.22 6.76 11.80
CA LEU A 56 1.14 6.87 12.30
C LEU A 56 1.93 7.87 11.44
N ASP A 57 2.49 8.88 12.10
CA ASP A 57 3.36 9.86 11.45
C ASP A 57 4.78 9.28 11.21
N GLU A 58 5.63 10.07 10.55
CA GLU A 58 7.00 9.66 10.21
C GLU A 58 7.86 9.36 11.44
N GLN A 59 7.69 10.12 12.52
CA GLN A 59 8.48 9.92 13.75
C GLN A 59 8.05 8.62 14.43
N GLN A 60 6.75 8.37 14.49
CA GLN A 60 6.18 7.14 15.03
C GLN A 60 6.58 5.93 14.19
N ILE A 61 6.57 6.03 12.85
CA ILE A 61 7.05 4.96 11.97
C ILE A 61 8.54 4.69 12.21
N ARG A 62 9.40 5.72 12.28
CA ARG A 62 10.84 5.53 12.59
C ARG A 62 11.04 4.78 13.90
N PHE A 63 10.39 5.24 14.97
CA PHE A 63 10.46 4.58 16.28
C PHE A 63 9.90 3.15 16.24
N TRP A 64 8.80 2.93 15.51
CA TRP A 64 8.23 1.59 15.31
C TRP A 64 9.24 0.66 14.65
N MET A 65 9.95 1.15 13.62
CA MET A 65 10.88 0.37 12.82
C MET A 65 12.19 0.03 13.56
N GLU A 66 12.69 0.90 14.43
CA GLU A 66 13.92 0.65 15.21
C GLU A 66 13.89 -0.67 15.99
N ALA A 67 12.74 -0.99 16.59
CA ALA A 67 12.55 -2.21 17.37
C ALA A 67 12.03 -3.40 16.55
N ALA A 68 11.70 -3.19 15.27
CA ALA A 68 11.11 -4.22 14.41
C ALA A 68 12.18 -5.18 13.88
N LYS A 69 11.82 -6.46 13.76
CA LYS A 69 12.68 -7.45 13.10
C LYS A 69 12.64 -7.21 11.59
N GLU A 70 13.73 -7.53 10.89
CA GLU A 70 13.83 -7.36 9.43
C GLU A 70 12.67 -8.01 8.66
N LYS A 71 12.25 -9.23 9.04
CA LYS A 71 11.09 -9.90 8.42
C LYS A 71 9.79 -9.08 8.58
N THR A 72 9.60 -8.38 9.71
CA THR A 72 8.44 -7.51 9.90
C THR A 72 8.56 -6.21 9.09
N LYS A 73 9.77 -5.63 9.01
CA LYS A 73 10.03 -4.47 8.15
C LYS A 73 9.76 -4.79 6.68
N LEU A 74 10.14 -5.98 6.23
CA LEU A 74 9.85 -6.46 4.87
C LEU A 74 8.35 -6.46 4.58
N GLY A 75 7.52 -6.99 5.48
CA GLY A 75 6.07 -6.93 5.32
C GLY A 75 5.52 -5.50 5.23
N LEU A 76 6.07 -4.56 6.00
CA LEU A 76 5.68 -3.14 5.90
C LEU A 76 6.18 -2.47 4.62
N ARG A 77 7.32 -2.92 4.09
CA ARG A 77 7.83 -2.44 2.80
C ARG A 77 6.91 -2.84 1.66
N VAL A 78 6.40 -4.07 1.66
CA VAL A 78 5.40 -4.52 0.67
C VAL A 78 4.18 -3.60 0.67
N ILE A 79 3.68 -3.21 1.85
CA ILE A 79 2.57 -2.25 1.95
C ILE A 79 2.95 -0.90 1.35
N ALA A 80 4.15 -0.39 1.63
CA ALA A 80 4.62 0.88 1.08
C ALA A 80 4.77 0.86 -0.46
N GLU A 81 5.13 -0.29 -1.03
CA GLU A 81 5.32 -0.49 -2.46
C GLU A 81 4.00 -0.65 -3.22
N HIS A 82 3.01 -1.34 -2.64
CA HIS A 82 1.79 -1.74 -3.33
C HIS A 82 0.55 -0.88 -3.01
N GLY A 83 0.57 -0.09 -1.94
CA GLY A 83 -0.51 0.85 -1.61
C GLY A 83 -1.07 0.72 -0.19
N PRO A 84 -1.99 1.63 0.19
CA PRO A 84 -2.60 1.63 1.51
C PRO A 84 -3.53 0.44 1.75
N VAL A 85 -4.01 -0.23 0.69
CA VAL A 85 -4.77 -1.48 0.75
C VAL A 85 -3.96 -2.55 0.04
N LEU A 86 -3.81 -3.72 0.68
CA LEU A 86 -2.93 -4.80 0.23
C LEU A 86 -3.63 -6.15 0.33
N ASP A 87 -3.51 -6.97 -0.73
CA ASP A 87 -3.85 -8.40 -0.66
C ASP A 87 -2.83 -9.17 0.18
N ALA A 88 -3.30 -9.95 1.13
CA ALA A 88 -2.46 -10.72 2.06
C ALA A 88 -1.52 -11.72 1.35
N SER A 89 -1.90 -12.19 0.16
CA SER A 89 -1.07 -13.05 -0.69
C SER A 89 0.27 -12.41 -1.04
N LEU A 90 0.32 -11.09 -1.20
CA LEU A 90 1.57 -10.35 -1.47
C LEU A 90 2.55 -10.43 -0.29
N LEU A 91 2.05 -10.54 0.94
CA LEU A 91 2.90 -10.77 2.10
C LEU A 91 3.48 -12.19 2.09
N ASN A 92 2.69 -13.20 1.69
CA ASN A 92 3.21 -14.56 1.50
C ASN A 92 4.31 -14.59 0.44
N ASP A 93 4.12 -13.87 -0.67
CA ASP A 93 5.07 -13.81 -1.79
C ASP A 93 6.39 -13.12 -1.39
N ALA A 94 6.31 -12.17 -0.45
CA ALA A 94 7.47 -11.58 0.19
C ALA A 94 8.10 -12.45 1.30
N GLY A 95 7.67 -13.71 1.45
CA GLY A 95 8.22 -14.67 2.41
C GLY A 95 7.68 -14.51 3.84
N ILE A 96 6.58 -13.76 4.05
CA ILE A 96 5.89 -13.67 5.34
C ILE A 96 4.93 -14.86 5.48
N GLU A 97 5.48 -16.02 5.83
CA GLU A 97 4.71 -17.27 5.89
C GLU A 97 3.69 -17.29 7.05
N ASN A 98 4.05 -16.73 8.21
CA ASN A 98 3.18 -16.70 9.38
C ASN A 98 2.52 -15.32 9.53
N ILE A 99 1.41 -15.14 8.82
CA ILE A 99 0.64 -13.89 8.78
C ILE A 99 0.06 -13.54 10.15
N SER A 100 -0.47 -14.51 10.90
CA SER A 100 -1.01 -14.27 12.25
C SER A 100 0.07 -13.76 13.21
N HIS A 101 1.30 -14.27 13.10
CA HIS A 101 2.43 -13.76 13.88
C HIS A 101 2.83 -12.36 13.45
N PHE A 102 2.88 -12.09 12.14
CA PHE A 102 3.12 -10.74 11.61
C PHE A 102 2.10 -9.73 12.16
N GLN A 103 0.80 -10.02 12.05
CA GLN A 103 -0.28 -9.17 12.57
C GLN A 103 -0.17 -8.96 14.09
N SER A 104 0.12 -10.03 14.85
CA SER A 104 0.29 -9.95 16.31
C SER A 104 1.46 -9.04 16.70
N ARG A 105 2.60 -9.16 16.01
CA ARG A 105 3.78 -8.33 16.27
C ARG A 105 3.52 -6.88 15.91
N THR A 106 2.85 -6.63 14.79
CA THR A 106 2.49 -5.28 14.40
C THR A 106 1.54 -4.64 15.40
N THR A 107 0.50 -5.37 15.83
CA THR A 107 -0.44 -4.90 16.86
C THR A 107 0.25 -4.52 18.16
N ILE A 108 1.09 -5.42 18.71
CA ILE A 108 1.81 -5.16 19.97
C ILE A 108 2.63 -3.86 19.85
N ARG A 109 3.34 -3.69 18.73
CA ARG A 109 4.19 -2.51 18.50
C ARG A 109 3.41 -1.24 18.35
N THR A 110 2.34 -1.25 17.57
CA THR A 110 1.49 -0.08 17.39
C THR A 110 0.93 0.42 18.71
N ARG A 111 0.51 -0.50 19.59
CA ARG A 111 0.04 -0.17 20.94
C ARG A 111 1.15 0.38 21.83
N THR A 112 2.39 -0.11 21.68
CA THR A 112 3.56 0.44 22.38
C THR A 112 3.88 1.86 21.93
N VAL A 113 3.96 2.11 20.61
CA VAL A 113 4.30 3.42 20.05
C VAL A 113 3.24 4.47 20.37
N THR A 114 1.96 4.12 20.22
CA THR A 114 0.85 5.05 20.46
C THR A 114 0.40 5.14 21.91
N LYS A 115 0.89 4.24 22.78
CA LYS A 115 0.42 4.06 24.17
C LYS A 115 -1.09 3.79 24.28
N ASN A 116 -1.73 3.35 23.20
CA ASN A 116 -3.16 3.04 23.14
C ASN A 116 -3.35 1.52 23.05
N LYS A 117 -4.03 0.92 24.05
CA LYS A 117 -4.28 -0.53 24.12
C LYS A 117 -5.23 -1.06 23.04
N ARG A 118 -6.01 -0.19 22.41
CA ARG A 118 -6.95 -0.55 21.34
C ARG A 118 -6.36 -0.35 19.95
N ALA A 119 -5.26 0.39 19.82
CA ALA A 119 -4.71 0.76 18.52
C ALA A 119 -4.27 -0.46 17.68
N PHE A 120 -4.61 -0.40 16.39
CA PHE A 120 -4.13 -1.30 15.35
C PHE A 120 -3.49 -0.48 14.23
N MET A 121 -2.44 -1.01 13.58
CA MET A 121 -1.89 -0.40 12.36
C MET A 121 -2.64 -0.87 11.12
N PHE A 122 -3.20 -2.09 11.15
CA PHE A 122 -3.93 -2.68 10.04
C PHE A 122 -5.40 -2.83 10.38
N GLY A 123 -6.26 -2.48 9.42
CA GLY A 123 -7.59 -3.04 9.30
C GLY A 123 -7.55 -4.31 8.46
N TRP A 124 -8.57 -5.15 8.56
CA TRP A 124 -8.70 -6.40 7.81
C TRP A 124 -10.16 -6.66 7.44
N ASN A 125 -10.40 -7.37 6.34
CA ASN A 125 -11.76 -7.77 5.95
C ASN A 125 -12.26 -8.99 6.73
N GLU A 126 -13.56 -9.28 6.68
CA GLU A 126 -14.11 -10.49 7.32
C GLU A 126 -13.86 -11.78 6.51
N GLY A 127 -13.66 -11.67 5.20
CA GLY A 127 -13.46 -12.80 4.27
C GLY A 127 -12.10 -13.50 4.35
N TRP A 128 -11.43 -13.45 5.50
CA TRP A 128 -10.12 -14.08 5.70
C TRP A 128 -10.21 -15.60 5.70
N HIS A 129 -9.46 -16.23 4.81
CA HIS A 129 -9.33 -17.68 4.74
C HIS A 129 -7.96 -18.10 4.23
N TRP A 130 -7.68 -19.40 4.29
CA TRP A 130 -6.44 -19.99 3.81
C TRP A 130 -6.72 -20.87 2.59
N GLU A 131 -6.06 -20.57 1.47
CA GLU A 131 -6.02 -21.45 0.30
C GLU A 131 -4.68 -22.20 0.30
N GLY A 132 -4.68 -23.42 0.85
CA GLY A 132 -3.45 -24.14 1.15
C GLY A 132 -2.62 -23.41 2.21
N ASN A 133 -1.40 -23.00 1.84
CA ASN A 133 -0.49 -22.23 2.71
C ASN A 133 -0.52 -20.72 2.46
N ARG A 134 -1.45 -20.23 1.62
CA ARG A 134 -1.56 -18.81 1.29
C ARG A 134 -2.73 -18.17 2.02
N ALA A 135 -2.49 -16.98 2.57
CA ALA A 135 -3.55 -16.17 3.14
C ALA A 135 -4.31 -15.45 2.03
N VAL A 136 -5.63 -15.58 2.06
CA VAL A 136 -6.54 -14.86 1.18
C VAL A 136 -7.37 -13.91 2.03
N GLY A 137 -7.24 -12.62 1.74
CA GLY A 137 -7.80 -11.53 2.53
C GLY A 137 -7.10 -10.22 2.18
N ARG A 138 -7.63 -9.11 2.70
CA ARG A 138 -7.06 -7.77 2.51
C ARG A 138 -6.67 -7.18 3.85
N TYR A 139 -5.52 -6.50 3.87
CA TYR A 139 -5.13 -5.58 4.91
C TYR A 139 -5.23 -4.15 4.40
N ALA A 140 -5.46 -3.21 5.31
CA ALA A 140 -5.34 -1.80 4.98
C ALA A 140 -4.67 -1.01 6.10
N VAL A 141 -3.89 0.00 5.71
CA VAL A 141 -3.38 1.05 6.59
C VAL A 141 -4.06 2.38 6.26
N ARG A 142 -4.08 3.30 7.21
CA ARG A 142 -4.50 4.68 6.96
C ARG A 142 -3.53 5.38 6.02
N GLU A 143 -4.02 6.38 5.29
CA GLU A 143 -3.24 7.09 4.26
C GLU A 143 -1.98 7.76 4.83
N MET A 144 -2.10 8.42 6.00
CA MET A 144 -0.92 9.03 6.65
C MET A 144 0.13 7.97 6.98
N THR A 145 -0.29 6.83 7.52
CA THR A 145 0.61 5.69 7.80
C THR A 145 1.30 5.21 6.53
N HIS A 146 0.56 5.02 5.44
CA HIS A 146 1.12 4.61 4.15
C HIS A 146 2.18 5.60 3.63
N ARG A 147 1.87 6.91 3.65
CA ARG A 147 2.82 7.97 3.24
C ARG A 147 4.07 7.99 4.11
N SER A 148 3.91 7.84 5.43
CA SER A 148 5.03 7.75 6.37
C SER A 148 5.91 6.52 6.10
N LEU A 149 5.31 5.38 5.73
CA LEU A 149 6.06 4.17 5.34
C LEU A 149 6.84 4.38 4.04
N ARG A 150 6.24 4.98 3.02
CA ARG A 150 6.92 5.28 1.76
C ARG A 150 8.14 6.16 1.94
N LYS A 151 8.01 7.23 2.73
CA LYS A 151 9.14 8.09 3.11
C LYS A 151 10.21 7.33 3.88
N TYR A 152 9.83 6.46 4.81
CA TYR A 152 10.80 5.65 5.57
C TYR A 152 11.64 4.75 4.66
N PHE A 153 11.04 4.17 3.61
CA PHE A 153 11.73 3.30 2.65
C PHE A 153 12.33 4.04 1.45
N ASN A 154 12.28 5.38 1.40
CA ASN A 154 12.74 6.21 0.29
C ASN A 154 12.06 5.85 -1.05
N LEU A 155 10.74 5.61 -1.01
CA LEU A 155 9.92 5.35 -2.18
C LEU A 155 9.22 6.61 -2.71
N ASP A 156 9.37 7.74 -2.00
CA ASP A 156 8.89 9.09 -2.33
C ASP A 156 10.01 10.12 -2.18
#